data_AF-A0A1H4UWR6-F1
#
_entry.id   AF-A0A1H4UWR6-F1
#
_cell.length_a   1.000
_cell.length_b   1.000
_cell.length_c   1.000
_cell.angle_alpha   90.00
_cell.angle_beta   90.00
_cell.angle_gamma   90.00
#
_symmetry.space_group_name_H-M   'P 1'
#
loop_
_entity.id
_entity.type
_entity.pdbx_description
1 polymer ?
#
loop_
_entity_poly.entity_id
_entity_poly.type
_entity_poly.pdbx_seq_one_letter_code
_entity_poly.pdbx_strand_id
1 'polypeptide(L)'
;MNDINLKIEQLENRSYKKSLDDAGQYLKGSELYFKKISDNNYIVFNHYNKGKKKYLQGFDCWISTYISENEIGKSKSLSNDLIKLSFDFEEDWQLLNSKIDEVQSTNV
;
A
#
# COMPACT_ATOMS: atom_id res chain seq x y z
N MET A 1 -20.90 5.52 -9.31
CA MET A 1 -20.21 6.29 -8.25
C MET A 1 -18.72 6.28 -8.57
N ASN A 2 -18.01 7.39 -8.38
CA ASN A 2 -16.61 7.49 -8.80
C ASN A 2 -15.69 6.81 -7.78
N ASP A 3 -15.05 5.73 -8.20
CA ASP A 3 -14.62 4.70 -7.26
C ASP A 3 -13.25 4.94 -6.60
N ILE A 4 -12.58 6.08 -6.83
CA ILE A 4 -11.32 6.37 -6.13
C ILE A 4 -11.56 6.77 -4.67
N ASN A 5 -12.60 7.57 -4.40
CA ASN A 5 -12.92 7.99 -3.03
C ASN A 5 -13.45 6.83 -2.21
N LEU A 6 -14.22 5.93 -2.82
CA LEU A 6 -14.67 4.68 -2.19
C LEU A 6 -13.48 3.77 -1.86
N LYS A 7 -12.49 3.63 -2.76
CA LYS A 7 -11.24 2.91 -2.48
C LYS A 7 -10.44 3.53 -1.33
N ILE A 8 -10.37 4.87 -1.25
CA ILE A 8 -9.73 5.57 -0.13
C ILE A 8 -10.48 5.30 1.18
N GLU A 9 -11.81 5.44 1.19
CA GLU A 9 -12.66 5.15 2.35
C GLU A 9 -12.51 3.69 2.80
N GLN A 10 -12.42 2.76 1.84
CA GLN A 10 -12.15 1.36 2.08
C GLN A 10 -10.80 1.10 2.78
N LEU A 11 -9.76 1.88 2.48
CA LEU A 11 -8.47 1.82 3.17
C LEU A 11 -8.56 2.42 4.58
N GLU A 12 -9.22 3.57 4.71
CA GLU A 12 -9.42 4.26 6.00
C GLU A 12 -10.24 3.40 6.98
N ASN A 13 -11.34 2.80 6.51
CA ASN A 13 -12.18 1.89 7.30
C ASN A 13 -11.45 0.61 7.73
N ARG A 14 -10.39 0.21 6.99
CA ARG A 14 -9.51 -0.91 7.35
C ARG A 14 -8.31 -0.49 8.20
N SER A 15 -8.32 0.75 8.70
CA SER A 15 -7.31 1.34 9.58
C SER A 15 -5.92 1.47 8.95
N TYR A 16 -5.85 1.69 7.63
CA TYR A 16 -4.61 2.10 7.00
C TYR A 16 -4.25 3.53 7.41
N LYS A 17 -2.97 3.73 7.76
CA LYS A 17 -2.40 5.04 8.06
C LYS A 17 -1.88 5.69 6.79
N LYS A 18 -1.68 7.02 6.81
CA LYS A 18 -1.22 7.78 5.65
C LYS A 18 0.17 8.35 5.84
N SER A 19 0.93 8.42 4.75
CA SER A 19 2.13 9.25 4.63
C SER A 19 2.28 9.77 3.20
N LEU A 20 3.32 10.57 2.96
CA LEU A 20 3.74 10.99 1.62
C LEU A 20 5.03 10.26 1.26
N ASP A 21 5.16 9.84 0.00
CA ASP A 21 6.38 9.21 -0.52
C ASP A 21 7.45 10.25 -0.89
N ASP A 22 8.05 10.88 0.11
CA ASP A 22 9.17 11.81 -0.06
C ASP A 22 10.45 11.11 -0.56
N ALA A 23 10.64 9.86 -0.14
CA ALA A 23 11.75 8.99 -0.57
C ALA A 23 11.67 8.62 -2.06
N GLY A 24 10.46 8.61 -2.64
CA GLY A 24 10.21 8.29 -4.04
C GLY A 24 10.43 6.82 -4.37
N GLN A 25 10.14 5.92 -3.44
CA GLN A 25 10.27 4.48 -3.68
C GLN A 25 9.17 3.94 -4.58
N TYR A 26 7.94 4.42 -4.42
CA TYR A 26 6.76 3.96 -5.14
C TYR A 26 6.40 4.96 -6.23
N LEU A 27 6.16 6.20 -5.83
CA LEU A 27 5.94 7.35 -6.70
C LEU A 27 6.16 8.62 -5.87
N LYS A 28 7.23 9.36 -6.17
CA LYS A 28 7.62 10.54 -5.37
C LYS A 28 6.47 11.54 -5.23
N GLY A 29 6.18 11.93 -3.99
CA GLY A 29 5.12 12.87 -3.63
C GLY A 29 3.69 12.30 -3.69
N SER A 30 3.54 10.99 -3.95
CA SER A 30 2.24 10.34 -3.87
C SER A 30 1.83 10.08 -2.42
N GLU A 31 0.52 9.95 -2.20
CA GLU A 31 0.01 9.46 -0.91
C GLU A 31 0.23 7.96 -0.80
N LEU A 32 0.74 7.56 0.35
CA LEU A 32 0.85 6.17 0.75
C LEU A 32 -0.23 5.86 1.79
N TYR A 33 -0.79 4.67 1.68
CA TYR A 33 -1.71 4.09 2.66
C TYR A 33 -1.10 2.78 3.14
N PHE A 34 -0.76 2.68 4.43
CA PHE A 34 -0.01 1.53 4.93
C PHE A 34 -0.59 0.93 6.21
N LYS A 35 -0.32 -0.36 6.43
CA LYS A 35 -0.76 -1.11 7.61
C LYS A 35 0.26 -2.17 8.00
N LYS A 36 0.63 -2.24 9.28
CA LYS A 36 1.53 -3.28 9.81
C LYS A 36 0.85 -4.65 9.73
N ILE A 37 1.56 -5.68 9.25
CA ILE A 37 1.08 -7.07 9.16
C ILE A 37 1.90 -8.07 9.96
N SER A 38 3.20 -7.82 10.14
CA SER A 38 4.07 -8.55 11.06
C SER A 38 5.21 -7.64 11.48
N ASP A 39 6.19 -8.14 12.23
CA ASP A 39 7.32 -7.32 12.65
C ASP A 39 8.04 -6.73 11.46
N ASN A 40 8.14 -5.39 11.48
CA ASN A 40 8.74 -4.56 10.45
C ASN A 40 8.14 -4.69 9.04
N ASN A 41 7.11 -5.52 8.82
CA ASN A 41 6.45 -5.69 7.53
C ASN A 41 5.13 -4.93 7.45
N TYR A 42 4.94 -4.23 6.34
CA TYR A 42 3.80 -3.37 6.10
C TYR A 42 3.22 -3.64 4.72
N ILE A 43 1.90 -3.67 4.61
CA ILE A 43 1.23 -3.47 3.32
C ILE A 43 1.35 -1.99 3.01
N VAL A 44 1.74 -1.64 1.79
CA VAL A 44 1.80 -0.26 1.32
C VAL A 44 1.06 -0.14 0.00
N PHE A 45 0.06 0.74 -0.03
CA PHE A 45 -0.59 1.18 -1.25
C PHE A 45 -0.10 2.56 -1.64
N ASN A 46 0.36 2.75 -2.87
CA ASN A 46 0.63 4.09 -3.43
C ASN A 46 -0.52 4.54 -4.34
N HIS A 47 -1.04 5.74 -4.12
CA HIS A 47 -2.05 6.33 -5.01
C HIS A 47 -1.39 6.99 -6.22
N TYR A 48 -1.34 6.29 -7.36
CA TYR A 48 -0.76 6.85 -8.57
C TYR A 48 -1.70 7.85 -9.27
N ASN A 49 -1.09 8.82 -9.96
CA ASN A 49 -1.78 9.85 -10.74
C ASN A 49 -2.84 10.66 -9.97
N LYS A 50 -2.71 10.80 -8.64
CA LYS A 50 -3.64 11.58 -7.80
C LYS A 50 -3.93 12.95 -8.43
N GLY A 51 -5.22 13.29 -8.51
CA GLY A 51 -5.68 14.58 -9.06
C GLY A 51 -5.76 14.63 -10.60
N LYS A 52 -5.36 13.57 -11.31
CA LYS A 52 -5.60 13.43 -12.76
C LYS A 52 -7.03 12.98 -13.05
N LYS A 53 -7.35 12.72 -14.32
CA LYS A 53 -8.64 12.14 -14.71
C LYS A 53 -8.81 10.78 -14.03
N LYS A 54 -10.05 10.44 -13.66
CA LYS A 54 -10.36 9.29 -12.79
C LYS A 54 -9.91 7.95 -13.34
N TYR A 55 -10.06 7.72 -14.64
CA TYR A 55 -9.61 6.48 -15.30
C TYR A 55 -8.08 6.33 -15.38
N LEU A 56 -7.33 7.36 -14.97
CA LEU A 56 -5.87 7.32 -14.87
C LEU A 56 -5.39 7.12 -13.43
N GLN A 57 -6.28 7.16 -12.44
CA GLN A 57 -5.96 7.03 -11.03
C GLN A 57 -6.19 5.59 -10.54
N GLY A 58 -5.45 5.20 -9.51
CA GLY A 58 -5.61 3.92 -8.85
C GLY A 58 -4.51 3.69 -7.83
N PHE A 59 -4.34 2.42 -7.46
CA PHE A 59 -3.39 2.03 -6.42
C PHE A 59 -2.52 0.89 -6.90
N ASP A 60 -1.22 0.94 -6.61
CA ASP A 60 -0.39 -0.27 -6.61
C ASP A 60 -0.19 -0.75 -5.19
N CYS A 61 -0.01 -2.05 -5.01
CA CYS A 61 0.07 -2.70 -3.71
C CYS A 61 1.39 -3.45 -3.55
N TRP A 62 2.02 -3.26 -2.39
CA TRP A 62 3.31 -3.80 -2.03
C TRP A 62 3.28 -4.38 -0.61
N ILE A 63 4.17 -5.32 -0.34
CA ILE A 63 4.62 -5.65 1.01
C ILE A 63 6.05 -5.14 1.15
N SER A 64 6.30 -4.35 2.18
CA SER A 64 7.57 -3.64 2.33
C SER A 64 8.06 -3.74 3.77
N THR A 65 9.36 -3.96 3.95
CA THR A 65 9.97 -4.06 5.28
C THR A 65 10.66 -2.75 5.65
N TYR A 66 10.30 -2.17 6.79
CA TYR A 66 10.88 -0.93 7.33
C TYR A 66 11.39 -1.15 8.76
N ILE A 67 12.40 -0.39 9.18
CA ILE A 67 12.90 -0.47 10.57
C ILE A 67 11.80 -0.03 11.55
N SER A 68 10.99 0.95 11.14
CA SER A 68 9.81 1.37 11.90
C SER A 68 8.76 2.02 11.00
N GLU A 69 7.54 2.11 11.51
CA GLU A 69 6.42 2.75 10.82
C GLU A 69 6.72 4.21 10.43
N ASN A 70 7.51 4.92 11.25
CA ASN A 70 7.82 6.34 11.05
C ASN A 70 8.69 6.62 9.82
N GLU A 71 9.31 5.58 9.25
CA GLU A 71 10.17 5.64 8.06
C GLU A 71 9.38 5.56 6.75
N ILE A 72 8.13 5.07 6.79
CA ILE A 72 7.32 4.80 5.60
C ILE A 72 7.06 6.11 4.85
N GLY A 73 7.62 6.21 3.64
CA GLY A 73 7.58 7.39 2.79
C GLY A 73 8.74 8.37 3.01
N LYS A 74 9.54 8.25 4.07
CA LYS A 74 10.70 9.12 4.35
C LYS A 74 12.03 8.49 3.98
N SER A 75 12.14 7.17 4.03
CA SER A 75 13.30 6.41 3.57
C SER A 75 12.87 5.26 2.68
N LYS A 76 13.85 4.64 2.00
CA LYS A 76 13.61 3.39 1.27
C LYS A 76 13.50 2.22 2.24
N SER A 77 12.63 1.28 1.92
CA SER A 77 12.46 0.04 2.67
C SER A 77 13.70 -0.86 2.54
N LEU A 78 13.86 -1.78 3.49
CA LEU A 78 14.89 -2.82 3.48
C LEU A 78 14.61 -3.87 2.41
N SER A 79 13.34 -4.18 2.19
CA SER A 79 12.84 -5.00 1.08
C SER A 79 11.49 -4.45 0.59
N ASN A 80 11.14 -4.76 -0.65
CA ASN A 80 9.94 -4.25 -1.29
C ASN A 80 9.44 -5.22 -2.36
N ASP A 81 8.36 -5.93 -2.05
CA ASP A 81 7.80 -6.95 -2.91
C ASP A 81 6.49 -6.48 -3.51
N LEU A 82 6.43 -6.50 -4.85
CA LEU A 82 5.21 -6.14 -5.59
C LEU A 82 4.16 -7.22 -5.37
N ILE A 83 3.00 -6.82 -4.87
CA ILE A 83 1.81 -7.68 -4.87
C ILE A 83 1.10 -7.53 -6.21
N LYS A 84 0.76 -6.29 -6.58
CA LYS A 84 -0.05 -6.03 -7.77
C LYS A 84 0.02 -4.56 -8.17
N LEU A 85 0.24 -4.32 -9.46
CA LEU A 85 0.02 -3.01 -10.08
C LEU A 85 -1.46 -2.84 -10.44
N SER A 86 -1.98 -1.62 -10.30
CA SER A 86 -3.39 -1.33 -10.56
C SER A 86 -4.34 -2.25 -9.78
N PHE A 87 -4.10 -2.37 -8.47
CA PHE A 87 -4.86 -3.21 -7.54
C PHE A 87 -6.35 -2.90 -7.59
N ASP A 88 -7.14 -3.96 -7.82
CA ASP A 88 -8.59 -3.90 -7.79
C ASP A 88 -9.12 -4.33 -6.43
N PHE A 89 -9.91 -3.44 -5.81
CA PHE A 89 -10.41 -3.61 -4.45
C PHE A 89 -11.62 -4.55 -4.37
N GLU A 90 -12.13 -5.07 -5.48
CA GLU A 90 -13.15 -6.11 -5.51
C GLU A 90 -12.53 -7.47 -5.83
N GLU A 91 -11.55 -7.50 -6.74
CA GLU A 91 -10.98 -8.74 -7.25
C GLU A 91 -9.71 -9.21 -6.51
N ASP A 92 -8.83 -8.29 -6.09
CA ASP A 92 -7.47 -8.65 -5.65
C ASP A 92 -7.33 -8.87 -4.13
N TRP A 93 -8.39 -8.73 -3.33
CA TRP A 93 -8.29 -8.96 -1.86
C TRP A 93 -7.86 -10.36 -1.49
N GLN A 94 -8.29 -11.39 -2.25
CA GLN A 94 -7.89 -12.77 -1.98
C GLN A 94 -6.39 -12.96 -2.20
N LEU A 95 -5.84 -12.35 -3.26
CA LEU A 95 -4.40 -12.35 -3.53
C LEU A 95 -3.63 -11.68 -2.38
N LEU A 96 -4.10 -10.51 -1.94
CA LEU A 96 -3.46 -9.80 -0.83
C LEU A 96 -3.48 -10.62 0.46
N ASN A 97 -4.62 -11.22 0.82
CA ASN A 97 -4.72 -12.05 2.03
C ASN A 97 -3.76 -13.25 1.97
N SER A 98 -3.70 -13.96 0.82
CA SER A 98 -2.75 -15.07 0.65
C SER A 98 -1.30 -14.63 0.87
N LYS A 99 -0.93 -13.43 0.41
CA LYS A 99 0.42 -12.89 0.58
C LYS A 99 0.71 -12.46 2.02
N ILE A 100 -0.29 -11.94 2.73
CA ILE A 100 -0.19 -11.64 4.15
C ILE A 100 0.04 -12.95 4.94
N ASP A 101 -0.74 -13.99 4.63
CA ASP A 101 -0.64 -15.29 5.30
C ASP A 101 0.74 -15.94 5.10
N GLU A 102 1.31 -15.85 3.89
CA GLU A 102 2.68 -16.30 3.59
C GLU A 102 3.72 -15.59 4.50
N VAL A 103 3.61 -14.26 4.63
CA VAL A 103 4.53 -13.46 5.47
C VAL A 103 4.36 -13.78 6.95
N GLN A 104 3.13 -13.95 7.42
CA GLN A 104 2.87 -14.25 8.83
C GLN A 104 3.28 -15.68 9.20
N SER A 105 3.10 -16.65 8.30
CA SER A 105 3.48 -18.05 8.52
C SER A 105 4.99 -18.27 8.58
N THR A 106 5.77 -17.41 7.93
CA THR A 106 7.25 -17.49 7.92
C THR A 106 7.87 -16.99 9.24
N ASN A 107 7.08 -16.31 10.08
CA ASN A 107 7.53 -15.73 11.35
C ASN A 107 7.13 -16.56 12.59
N VAL A 108 6.67 -17.81 12.39
CA VAL A 108 6.31 -18.78 13.44
C VAL A 108 7.41 -19.81 13.63
#